data_AF-A0A369VJ18-F1
#
_entry.id   AF-A0A369VJ18-F1
#
_cell.length_a   1.000
_cell.length_b   1.000
_cell.length_c   1.000
_cell.angle_alpha   90.00
_cell.angle_beta   90.00
_cell.angle_gamma   90.00
#
_symmetry.space_group_name_H-M   'P 1'
#
loop_
_entity.id
_entity.type
_entity.pdbx_description
1 polymer ?
#
loop_
_entity_poly.entity_id
_entity_poly.type
_entity_poly.pdbx_seq_one_letter_code
_entity_poly.pdbx_strand_id
1 'polypeptide(L)'
;MIFAPVIRRAAYANAPRSADLALQRFLMGALETPARASTSTAGCTVTQNDKATTLQLDVPGLAREQLQISIEGNVVKLQSVAGAPRQVQRAWELADEIDATASTAKLENGVLTLTLARMVPTDKSVQLVVH
;
A
#
# COMPACT_ATOMS: atom_id res chain seq x y z
N MET A 1 -41.10 3.12 63.14
CA MET A 1 -40.24 3.81 62.16
C MET A 1 -39.40 2.76 61.46
N ILE A 2 -39.69 2.42 60.21
CA ILE A 2 -38.94 1.40 59.45
C ILE A 2 -38.40 2.10 58.21
N PHE A 3 -37.09 2.36 58.21
CA PHE A 3 -36.37 3.00 57.11
C PHE A 3 -35.78 1.90 56.23
N ALA A 4 -36.36 1.67 55.05
CA ALA A 4 -35.81 0.74 54.07
C ALA A 4 -34.93 1.51 53.07
N PRO A 5 -33.66 1.14 52.87
CA PRO A 5 -32.84 1.76 51.84
C PRO A 5 -33.26 1.21 50.47
N VAL A 6 -33.65 2.10 49.57
CA VAL A 6 -33.85 1.76 48.15
C VAL A 6 -32.47 1.64 47.49
N ILE A 7 -32.02 0.42 47.25
CA ILE A 7 -30.81 0.14 46.47
C ILE A 7 -31.13 0.50 45.02
N ARG A 8 -30.60 1.63 44.54
CA ARG A 8 -30.61 1.95 43.11
C ARG A 8 -29.69 0.97 42.40
N ARG A 9 -30.29 0.07 41.63
CA ARG A 9 -29.59 -0.83 40.72
C ARG A 9 -28.88 0.02 39.66
N ALA A 10 -27.56 0.13 39.75
CA ALA A 10 -26.76 0.71 38.69
C ALA A 10 -26.93 -0.16 37.44
N ALA A 11 -27.59 0.37 36.43
CA ALA A 11 -27.61 -0.24 35.11
C ALA A 11 -26.17 -0.23 34.60
N TYR A 12 -25.64 -1.41 34.26
CA TYR A 12 -24.40 -1.52 33.51
C TYR A 12 -24.60 -0.82 32.16
N ALA A 13 -24.18 0.44 32.08
CA ALA A 13 -24.02 1.16 30.83
C ALA A 13 -22.79 0.59 30.12
N ASN A 14 -22.94 -0.56 29.47
CA ASN A 14 -22.01 -1.00 28.45
C ASN A 14 -22.25 -0.16 27.19
N ALA A 15 -21.84 1.12 27.24
CA ALA A 15 -21.58 1.87 26.03
C ALA A 15 -20.32 1.26 25.40
N PRO A 16 -20.34 0.86 24.12
CA PRO A 16 -19.15 0.30 23.47
C PRO A 16 -18.03 1.33 23.53
N ARG A 17 -16.86 0.89 23.99
CA ARG A 17 -15.66 1.74 24.05
C ARG A 17 -15.31 2.20 22.63
N SER A 18 -14.71 3.38 22.48
CA SER A 18 -14.29 3.91 21.17
C SER A 18 -13.43 2.93 20.35
N ALA A 19 -12.63 2.10 21.01
CA ALA A 19 -11.84 1.04 20.38
C ALA A 19 -12.73 -0.02 19.67
N ASP A 20 -13.90 -0.31 20.22
CA ASP A 20 -14.87 -1.25 19.66
C ASP A 20 -15.52 -0.69 18.39
N LEU A 21 -15.78 0.63 18.36
CA LEU A 21 -16.32 1.30 17.17
C LEU A 21 -15.34 1.32 16.00
N ALA A 22 -14.04 1.53 16.27
CA ALA A 22 -13.01 1.50 15.24
C ALA A 22 -12.86 0.08 14.66
N LEU A 23 -12.86 -0.94 15.51
CA LEU A 23 -12.83 -2.35 15.12
C LEU A 23 -14.06 -2.72 14.29
N GLN A 24 -15.26 -2.33 14.74
CA GLN A 24 -16.51 -2.63 14.05
C GLN A 24 -16.58 -1.97 12.67
N ARG A 25 -16.09 -0.73 12.53
CA ARG A 25 -16.01 -0.02 11.24
C ARG A 25 -14.98 -0.65 10.30
N PHE A 26 -13.85 -1.14 10.83
CA PHE A 26 -12.88 -1.90 10.06
C PHE A 26 -13.45 -3.23 9.55
N LEU A 27 -14.08 -4.02 10.43
CA LEU A 27 -14.68 -5.30 10.08
C LEU A 27 -15.81 -5.13 9.05
N MET A 28 -16.63 -4.10 9.19
CA MET A 28 -17.72 -3.82 8.25
C MET A 28 -17.18 -3.40 6.87
N GLY A 29 -16.17 -2.52 6.82
CA GLY A 29 -15.51 -2.14 5.56
C GLY A 29 -14.78 -3.30 4.86
N ALA A 30 -14.25 -4.26 5.63
CA ALA A 30 -13.65 -5.47 5.09
C ALA A 30 -14.68 -6.43 4.48
N LEU A 31 -15.91 -6.45 5.01
CA LEU A 31 -17.01 -7.31 4.54
C LEU A 31 -17.79 -6.71 3.36
N GLU A 32 -17.86 -5.38 3.24
CA GLU A 32 -18.53 -4.67 2.13
C GLU A 32 -17.70 -4.65 0.83
N THR A 33 -16.42 -5.03 0.89
CA THR A 33 -15.57 -5.18 -0.31
C THR A 33 -15.55 -6.64 -0.75
N PRO A 34 -16.28 -7.04 -1.81
CA PRO A 34 -16.09 -8.37 -2.38
C PRO A 34 -14.67 -8.45 -2.99
N ALA A 35 -13.84 -9.33 -2.43
CA ALA A 35 -12.66 -9.93 -3.06
C ALA A 35 -11.45 -9.04 -3.40
N ARG A 36 -10.94 -8.22 -2.46
CA ARG A 36 -9.52 -7.80 -2.49
C ARG A 36 -8.72 -8.03 -1.20
N ALA A 37 -9.32 -8.69 -0.22
CA ALA A 37 -8.61 -9.20 0.96
C ALA A 37 -7.82 -10.48 0.62
N SER A 38 -6.76 -10.31 -0.16
CA SER A 38 -5.60 -11.20 -0.12
C SER A 38 -4.37 -10.31 0.02
N THR A 39 -4.30 -9.64 1.17
CA THR A 39 -3.07 -9.20 1.82
C THR A 39 -2.35 -10.41 2.43
N SER A 40 -2.14 -11.45 1.62
CA SER A 40 -0.90 -12.18 1.77
C SER A 40 0.15 -11.33 1.06
N THR A 41 1.21 -10.99 1.78
CA THR A 41 2.47 -10.50 1.23
C THR A 41 3.01 -11.58 0.28
N ALA A 42 2.41 -11.71 -0.90
CA ALA A 42 2.70 -12.76 -1.84
C ALA A 42 4.04 -12.46 -2.50
N GLY A 43 5.13 -12.98 -1.92
CA GLY A 43 6.44 -13.04 -2.54
C GLY A 43 7.04 -11.69 -2.93
N CYS A 44 6.75 -10.62 -2.18
CA CYS A 44 7.36 -9.31 -2.45
C CYS A 44 8.53 -9.05 -1.51
N THR A 45 9.74 -9.05 -2.04
CA THR A 45 10.96 -8.69 -1.31
C THR A 45 11.32 -7.25 -1.67
N VAL A 46 11.45 -6.41 -0.63
CA VAL A 46 11.89 -5.03 -0.79
C VAL A 46 13.31 -4.91 -0.25
N THR A 47 14.22 -4.42 -1.09
CA THR A 47 15.61 -4.16 -0.70
C THR A 47 15.91 -2.70 -0.99
N GLN A 48 16.16 -1.92 0.06
CA GLN A 48 16.45 -0.49 -0.06
C GLN A 48 17.96 -0.28 0.08
N ASN A 49 18.57 0.33 -0.93
CA ASN A 49 19.95 0.83 -0.89
C ASN A 49 19.93 2.36 -0.84
N ASP A 50 21.07 2.98 -0.52
CA ASP A 50 21.19 4.45 -0.42
C ASP A 50 20.76 5.21 -1.69
N LYS A 51 20.87 4.58 -2.86
CA LYS A 51 20.59 5.22 -4.17
C LYS A 51 19.37 4.67 -4.91
N ALA A 52 18.95 3.45 -4.61
CA ALA A 52 17.88 2.77 -5.34
C ALA A 52 17.14 1.76 -4.47
N THR A 53 15.84 1.63 -4.70
CA THR A 53 14.98 0.64 -4.05
C THR A 53 14.67 -0.47 -5.05
N THR A 54 15.03 -1.70 -4.71
CA THR A 54 14.72 -2.87 -5.52
C THR A 54 13.47 -3.56 -4.97
N LEU A 55 12.45 -3.73 -5.81
CA LEU A 55 11.26 -4.54 -5.50
C LEU A 55 11.33 -5.82 -6.33
N GLN A 56 11.29 -6.96 -5.66
CA GLN A 56 11.13 -8.25 -6.32
C GLN A 56 9.75 -8.79 -6.01
N LEU A 57 9.06 -9.29 -7.03
CA LEU A 57 7.72 -9.85 -6.91
C LEU A 57 7.61 -11.12 -7.74
N ASP A 58 7.08 -12.17 -7.13
CA ASP A 58 6.75 -13.41 -7.84
C ASP A 58 5.42 -13.28 -8.61
N VAL A 59 5.50 -13.35 -9.93
CA VAL A 59 4.38 -13.32 -10.88
C VAL A 59 4.51 -14.45 -11.90
N PRO A 60 4.38 -15.72 -11.47
CA PRO A 60 4.44 -16.85 -12.38
C PRO A 60 3.24 -16.85 -13.33
N GLY A 61 3.51 -17.20 -14.59
CA GLY A 61 2.48 -17.36 -15.63
C GLY A 61 1.98 -16.06 -16.27
N LEU A 62 2.61 -14.92 -15.98
CA LEU A 62 2.34 -13.64 -16.66
C LEU A 62 3.50 -13.27 -17.56
N ALA A 63 3.18 -12.77 -18.76
CA ALA A 63 4.16 -12.21 -19.68
C ALA A 63 4.37 -10.71 -19.39
N ARG A 64 5.51 -10.16 -19.81
CA ARG A 64 5.83 -8.74 -19.60
C ARG A 64 4.81 -7.80 -20.28
N GLU A 65 4.24 -8.22 -21.41
CA GLU A 65 3.26 -7.45 -22.18
C GLU A 65 1.90 -7.37 -21.48
N GLN A 66 1.63 -8.29 -20.55
CA GLN A 66 0.40 -8.35 -19.79
C GLN A 66 0.48 -7.58 -18.47
N LEU A 67 1.63 -7.00 -18.15
CA LEU A 67 1.90 -6.23 -16.95
C LEU A 67 2.11 -4.76 -17.32
N GLN A 68 1.40 -3.89 -16.62
CA GLN A 68 1.56 -2.46 -16.73
C GLN A 68 2.00 -1.90 -15.39
N ILE A 69 3.09 -1.13 -15.42
CA ILE A 69 3.67 -0.46 -14.26
C ILE A 69 3.48 1.05 -14.46
N SER A 70 3.00 1.72 -13.43
CA SER A 70 2.83 3.17 -13.40
C SER A 70 3.48 3.72 -12.14
N ILE A 71 4.31 4.74 -12.30
CA ILE A 71 5.00 5.41 -11.19
C ILE A 71 4.43 6.83 -11.11
N GLU A 72 3.83 7.15 -9.97
CA GLU A 72 3.24 8.45 -9.68
C GLU A 72 3.88 9.01 -8.40
N GLY A 73 4.86 9.90 -8.53
CA GLY A 73 5.60 10.47 -7.39
C GLY A 73 6.32 9.38 -6.59
N ASN A 74 5.81 9.07 -5.39
CA ASN A 74 6.32 8.02 -4.52
C ASN A 74 5.51 6.70 -4.57
N VAL A 75 4.46 6.64 -5.40
CA VAL A 75 3.58 5.46 -5.51
C VAL A 75 3.89 4.67 -6.78
N VAL A 76 4.15 3.38 -6.63
CA VAL A 76 4.34 2.44 -7.74
C VAL A 76 3.13 1.53 -7.82
N LYS A 77 2.42 1.57 -8.95
CA LYS A 77 1.27 0.73 -9.24
C LYS A 77 1.66 -0.33 -10.26
N LEU A 78 1.34 -1.59 -9.97
CA LEU A 78 1.42 -2.70 -10.89
C LEU A 78 0.02 -3.23 -11.15
N GLN A 79 -0.36 -3.32 -12.42
CA GLN A 79 -1.65 -3.85 -12.85
C GLN A 79 -1.50 -4.80 -14.03
N SER A 80 -2.30 -5.85 -14.06
CA SER A 80 -2.43 -6.74 -15.21
C SER A 80 -3.44 -6.19 -16.21
N VAL A 81 -3.18 -6.42 -17.50
CA VAL A 81 -4.09 -6.05 -18.59
C VAL A 81 -5.32 -6.97 -18.63
N ALA A 82 -6.46 -6.44 -19.09
CA ALA A 82 -7.67 -7.22 -19.32
C ALA A 82 -7.41 -8.34 -20.34
N GLY A 83 -7.67 -9.59 -19.95
CA GLY A 83 -7.36 -10.78 -20.75
C GLY A 83 -6.09 -11.53 -20.35
N ALA A 84 -5.35 -11.03 -19.35
CA ALA A 84 -4.26 -11.79 -18.74
C ALA A 84 -4.81 -13.05 -18.03
N PRO A 85 -4.10 -14.19 -18.12
CA PRO A 85 -4.52 -15.45 -17.49
C PRO A 85 -4.63 -15.33 -15.96
N ARG A 86 -3.89 -14.38 -15.38
CA ARG A 86 -3.96 -14.04 -13.97
C ARG A 86 -4.15 -12.54 -13.81
N GLN A 87 -5.03 -12.15 -12.90
CA GLN A 87 -5.21 -10.75 -12.53
C GLN A 87 -4.30 -10.41 -11.34
N VAL A 88 -3.50 -9.36 -11.48
CA VAL A 88 -2.59 -8.85 -10.45
C VAL A 88 -2.77 -7.35 -10.37
N GLN A 89 -3.14 -6.86 -9.20
CA GLN A 89 -3.15 -5.43 -8.90
C GLN A 89 -2.47 -5.19 -7.56
N ARG A 90 -1.38 -4.43 -7.58
CA ARG A 90 -0.58 -4.07 -6.41
C ARG A 90 -0.18 -2.62 -6.49
N ALA A 91 -0.05 -1.99 -5.33
CA ALA A 91 0.48 -0.65 -5.19
C ALA A 91 1.44 -0.64 -4.01
N TRP A 92 2.56 0.05 -4.17
CA TRP A 92 3.54 0.28 -3.12
C TRP A 92 3.74 1.77 -2.97
N GLU A 93 3.72 2.23 -1.73
CA GLU A 93 4.08 3.59 -1.37
C GLU A 93 5.51 3.56 -0.82
N LEU A 94 6.40 4.30 -1.46
CA LEU A 94 7.78 4.44 -1.02
C LEU A 94 7.96 5.71 -0.20
N ALA A 95 8.99 5.72 0.66
CA ALA A 95 9.29 6.86 1.52
C ALA A 95 9.77 8.09 0.74
N ASP A 96 10.32 7.88 -0.46
CA ASP A 96 10.96 8.92 -1.26
C ASP A 96 10.40 8.93 -2.67
N GLU A 97 10.53 10.08 -3.33
CA GLU A 97 10.11 10.26 -4.71
C GLU A 97 11.01 9.45 -5.66
N ILE A 98 10.41 8.88 -6.70
CA ILE A 98 11.08 7.96 -7.63
C ILE A 98 11.20 8.64 -8.99
N ASP A 99 12.39 8.55 -9.59
CA ASP A 99 12.56 8.96 -10.98
C ASP A 99 12.11 7.84 -11.91
N ALA A 100 10.98 8.03 -12.57
CA ALA A 100 10.42 7.08 -13.54
C ALA A 100 11.33 6.85 -14.75
N THR A 101 12.16 7.84 -15.12
CA THR A 101 13.05 7.77 -16.29
C THR A 101 14.30 6.94 -16.00
N ALA A 102 14.81 7.02 -14.77
CA ALA A 102 15.98 6.26 -14.32
C ALA A 102 15.62 4.86 -13.77
N SER A 103 14.33 4.59 -13.55
CA SER A 103 13.85 3.31 -13.04
C SER A 103 13.70 2.26 -14.15
N THR A 104 13.97 1.00 -13.82
CA THR A 104 13.89 -0.11 -14.79
C THR A 104 13.11 -1.30 -14.21
N ALA A 105 12.45 -2.07 -15.07
CA ALA A 105 11.72 -3.28 -14.69
C ALA A 105 12.14 -4.45 -15.58
N LYS A 106 12.38 -5.61 -14.97
CA LYS A 106 12.78 -6.85 -15.65
C LYS A 106 11.96 -8.02 -15.12
N LEU A 107 11.48 -8.87 -16.03
CA LEU A 107 10.74 -10.08 -15.70
C LEU A 107 11.57 -11.28 -16.18
N GLU A 108 12.08 -12.09 -15.26
CA GLU A 108 12.87 -13.28 -15.57
C GLU A 108 12.35 -14.47 -14.76
N ASN A 109 12.12 -15.60 -15.42
CA ASN A 109 11.65 -16.85 -14.79
C ASN A 109 10.38 -16.69 -13.93
N GLY A 110 9.51 -15.73 -14.25
CA GLY A 110 8.30 -15.44 -13.49
C GLY A 110 8.52 -14.57 -12.25
N VAL A 111 9.71 -13.98 -12.08
CA VAL A 111 10.01 -13.01 -11.02
C VAL A 111 10.20 -11.62 -11.66
N LEU A 112 9.38 -10.66 -11.23
CA LEU A 112 9.47 -9.27 -11.62
C LEU A 112 10.40 -8.54 -10.65
N THR A 113 11.52 -8.05 -11.17
CA THR A 113 12.47 -7.19 -10.46
C THR A 113 12.32 -5.76 -10.97
N LEU A 114 11.90 -4.85 -10.10
CA LEU A 114 11.89 -3.41 -10.35
C LEU A 114 13.08 -2.77 -9.63
N THR A 115 13.90 -2.05 -10.35
CA THR A 115 14.96 -1.19 -9.79
C THR A 115 14.48 0.25 -9.89
N LEU A 116 14.08 0.80 -8.74
CA LEU A 116 13.51 2.14 -8.64
C LEU A 116 14.60 3.11 -8.19
N ALA A 117 14.96 4.03 -9.07
CA ALA A 117 15.96 5.05 -8.77
C ALA A 117 15.33 6.13 -7.87
N ARG A 118 15.97 6.43 -6.75
CA ARG A 118 15.54 7.53 -5.88
C ARG A 118 15.76 8.85 -6.63
N MET A 119 14.73 9.69 -6.68
CA MET A 119 14.86 11.04 -7.21
C MET A 119 15.65 11.86 -6.20
N VAL A 120 16.94 12.07 -6.48
CA VAL A 120 17.73 13.01 -5.69
C VAL A 120 17.28 14.41 -6.11
N PRO A 121 16.85 15.28 -5.18
CA PRO A 121 16.46 16.64 -5.51
C PRO A 121 17.65 17.32 -6.18
N THR A 122 17.57 17.52 -7.49
CA THR A 122 18.53 18.35 -8.20
C THR A 122 18.17 19.77 -7.83
N ASP A 123 19.01 20.42 -7.01
CA ASP A 123 18.88 21.83 -6.66
C ASP A 123 18.71 22.67 -7.93
N LYS A 124 17.47 23.01 -8.27
CA LYS A 124 17.15 24.01 -9.29
C LYS A 124 17.21 25.42 -8.68
N SER A 125 18.26 25.70 -7.93
CA SER A 125 18.49 27.04 -7.38
C SER A 125 18.99 27.95 -8.51
N VAL A 126 18.05 28.65 -9.15
CA VAL A 126 18.37 29.69 -10.11
C VAL A 126 18.74 30.96 -9.33
N GLN A 127 20.03 31.32 -9.33
CA GLN A 127 20.43 32.65 -8.89
C GLN A 127 19.94 33.68 -9.91
N LEU A 128 18.98 34.49 -9.51
CA LEU A 128 18.51 35.65 -10.26
C LEU A 128 19.43 36.84 -9.97
N VAL A 129 20.00 37.44 -11.02
CA VAL A 129 20.74 38.70 -10.91
C VAL A 129 19.73 39.84 -10.89
N VAL A 130 19.78 40.66 -9.83
CA VAL A 130 18.97 41.87 -9.70
C VAL A 130 19.63 42.98 -10.52
N HIS A 131 18.88 43.59 -11.46
CA HIS A 131 19.28 44.79 -12.21
C HIS A 131 18.61 46.03 -11.65
#